data_AF-A0A5B9PLD7-F1
#
_entry.id   AF-A0A5B9PLD7-F1
#
_cell.length_a   1.000
_cell.length_b   1.000
_cell.length_c   1.000
_cell.angle_alpha   90.00
_cell.angle_beta   90.00
_cell.angle_gamma   90.00
#
_symmetry.space_group_name_H-M   'P 1'
#
loop_
_entity.id
_entity.type
_entity.pdbx_description
1 polymer ?
#
loop_
_entity_poly.entity_id
_entity_poly.type
_entity_poly.pdbx_seq_one_letter_code
_entity_poly.pdbx_strand_id
1 'polypeptide(L)'
;MSKQDPPVLPSNQRQLQVAQAITEALADQIGQTIFEMWFEGSDPIVFDGQQVQVFAPNAFSLSRLQSRFSGDVKEAVHRIAGPETSIQFSTRTSASAESLFESVAVDSDDSVETSASPVQGSDLPLEAQEDGFIEEKDPQTYFHFHQPSEARTPSPKSRPKNAKSARYVKSFWFGDENRLARAAVEQVIDYPGEFSPLLIYGSTGSGKSHLLEAVVNEFRRRLRRKRCVYLSAEKFTTEFIGSLRGGSGLPMFRRRYRDLDILAIDDIQFFSSKRATLSEFLQTVDHLARAGKQVVVSADRPPIELEGIGTDLAARLTGGLTCPLQYPSFEGRVSIIESICQQRNFTLPLEVRELIAQHMTRDVRRIIGAINRLFAVSFSLQEKVTMHLAQDVLGDLLAFSSIGASIKGIEQAVCDFCGVKPNEIRSSSRRKRVCTARMLAMYLARRHTGAAFSEIGDHFGNRKHSTAIAADKKVAGWVESSENISLPNASYPADEVIRRIESILRVG
;
A
#
# COMPACT_ATOMS: atom_id res chain seq x y z
N MET A 1 -58.75 -24.89 9.39
CA MET A 1 -57.64 -24.33 8.59
C MET A 1 -56.91 -23.31 9.46
N SER A 2 -56.00 -23.78 10.30
CA SER A 2 -55.18 -22.91 11.17
C SER A 2 -54.00 -22.37 10.36
N LYS A 3 -53.87 -21.04 10.32
CA LYS A 3 -52.69 -20.34 9.79
C LYS A 3 -51.50 -20.68 10.69
N GLN A 4 -50.45 -21.26 10.10
CA GLN A 4 -49.15 -21.41 10.75
C GLN A 4 -48.45 -20.06 10.75
N ASP A 5 -48.09 -19.59 11.94
CA ASP A 5 -47.20 -18.44 12.11
C ASP A 5 -45.80 -18.75 11.53
N PRO A 6 -45.13 -17.76 10.92
CA PRO A 6 -43.80 -17.96 10.35
C PRO A 6 -42.77 -18.25 11.46
N PRO A 7 -41.72 -19.03 11.16
CA PRO A 7 -40.73 -19.43 12.16
C PRO A 7 -39.96 -18.22 12.69
N VAL A 8 -39.90 -18.09 14.02
CA VAL A 8 -39.08 -17.09 14.71
C VAL A 8 -37.61 -17.41 14.48
N LEU A 9 -36.92 -16.55 13.73
CA LEU A 9 -35.48 -16.68 13.45
C LEU A 9 -34.65 -16.59 14.75
N PRO A 10 -33.55 -17.34 14.89
CA PRO A 10 -32.66 -17.27 16.05
C PRO A 10 -32.06 -15.87 16.23
N SER A 11 -31.93 -15.41 17.48
CA SER A 11 -31.54 -14.05 17.88
C SER A 11 -30.27 -13.53 17.17
N ASN A 12 -29.28 -14.41 16.94
CA ASN A 12 -28.03 -14.07 16.26
C ASN A 12 -28.20 -13.71 14.77
N GLN A 13 -29.18 -14.30 14.07
CA GLN A 13 -29.43 -13.97 12.65
C GLN A 13 -30.07 -12.60 12.50
N ARG A 14 -30.95 -12.21 13.43
CA ARG A 14 -31.58 -10.89 13.41
C ARG A 14 -30.56 -9.78 13.71
N GLN A 15 -29.63 -10.04 14.63
CA GLN A 15 -28.52 -9.13 14.95
C GLN A 15 -27.59 -8.90 13.75
N LEU A 16 -27.21 -9.99 13.07
CA LEU A 16 -26.36 -9.91 11.87
C LEU A 16 -27.04 -9.17 10.71
N GLN A 17 -28.35 -9.38 10.50
CA GLN A 17 -29.13 -8.66 9.49
C GLN A 17 -29.22 -7.16 9.78
N VAL A 18 -29.41 -6.77 11.04
CA VAL A 18 -29.45 -5.35 11.42
C VAL A 18 -28.08 -4.70 11.23
N ALA A 19 -26.99 -5.37 11.62
CA ALA A 19 -25.64 -4.88 11.40
C ALA A 19 -25.31 -4.71 9.90
N GLN A 20 -25.70 -5.67 9.05
CA GLN A 20 -25.55 -5.58 7.61
C GLN A 20 -26.37 -4.43 7.02
N ALA A 21 -27.63 -4.27 7.43
CA ALA A 21 -28.47 -3.17 6.95
C ALA A 21 -27.89 -1.79 7.33
N ILE A 22 -27.33 -1.64 8.54
CA ILE A 22 -26.68 -0.39 8.96
C ILE A 22 -25.42 -0.12 8.12
N THR A 23 -24.65 -1.15 7.84
CA THR A 23 -23.46 -1.09 6.98
C THR A 23 -23.82 -0.61 5.58
N GLU A 24 -24.84 -1.21 4.96
CA GLU A 24 -25.32 -0.83 3.63
C GLU A 24 -25.87 0.60 3.60
N ALA A 25 -26.72 0.98 4.56
CA ALA A 25 -27.28 2.33 4.61
C ALA A 25 -26.21 3.41 4.85
N LEU A 26 -25.17 3.09 5.62
CA LEU A 26 -24.04 3.99 5.82
C LEU A 26 -23.22 4.12 4.54
N ALA A 27 -22.96 3.01 3.84
CA ALA A 27 -22.26 2.99 2.56
C ALA A 27 -23.02 3.77 1.47
N ASP A 28 -24.35 3.68 1.42
CA ASP A 28 -25.19 4.47 0.51
C ASP A 28 -25.15 5.97 0.84
N GLN A 29 -25.09 6.33 2.12
CA GLN A 29 -25.11 7.72 2.57
C GLN A 29 -23.78 8.45 2.32
N ILE A 30 -22.65 7.80 2.59
CA ILE A 30 -21.31 8.39 2.43
C ILE A 30 -20.67 8.03 1.09
N GLY A 31 -21.25 7.08 0.34
CA GLY A 31 -20.70 6.53 -0.88
C GLY A 31 -19.79 5.34 -0.60
N GLN A 32 -19.98 4.26 -1.37
CA GLN A 32 -19.30 2.98 -1.17
C GLN A 32 -17.77 3.10 -1.14
N THR A 33 -17.21 3.96 -1.99
CA THR A 33 -15.75 4.21 -2.04
C THR A 33 -15.21 4.91 -0.78
N ILE A 34 -15.99 5.80 -0.15
CA ILE A 34 -15.61 6.45 1.11
C ILE A 34 -15.76 5.46 2.25
N PHE A 35 -16.81 4.63 2.22
CA PHE A 35 -17.02 3.58 3.19
C PHE A 35 -15.86 2.58 3.24
N GLU A 36 -15.47 2.03 2.08
CA GLU A 36 -14.33 1.08 1.97
C GLU A 36 -13.01 1.67 2.52
N MET A 37 -12.82 2.98 2.37
CA MET A 37 -11.59 3.68 2.77
C MET A 37 -11.47 3.90 4.30
N TRP A 38 -12.58 3.98 5.02
CA TRP A 38 -12.60 4.32 6.46
C TRP A 38 -13.05 3.18 7.36
N PHE A 39 -13.75 2.19 6.82
CA PHE A 39 -14.37 1.09 7.54
C PHE A 39 -13.76 -0.27 7.17
N GLU A 40 -12.46 -0.29 6.85
CA GLU A 40 -11.73 -1.47 6.40
C GLU A 40 -11.70 -2.57 7.48
N GLY A 41 -12.23 -3.76 7.16
CA GLY A 41 -12.24 -4.94 8.04
C GLY A 41 -13.47 -5.83 7.88
N SER A 42 -13.38 -7.08 8.34
CA SER A 42 -14.54 -7.98 8.49
C SER A 42 -15.36 -7.52 9.69
N ASP A 43 -16.59 -7.05 9.43
CA ASP A 43 -17.59 -6.54 10.39
C ASP A 43 -17.22 -5.17 11.01
N PRO A 44 -17.31 -4.07 10.23
CA PRO A 44 -17.07 -2.72 10.74
C PRO A 44 -18.14 -2.26 11.73
N ILE A 45 -19.31 -2.90 11.73
CA ILE A 45 -20.45 -2.59 12.58
C ILE A 45 -20.99 -3.91 13.14
N VAL A 46 -21.13 -3.97 14.46
CA VAL A 46 -21.74 -5.10 15.17
C VAL A 46 -22.92 -4.59 15.97
N PHE A 47 -24.02 -5.35 16.00
CA PHE A 47 -25.21 -5.03 16.77
C PHE A 47 -25.52 -6.17 17.74
N ASP A 48 -25.57 -5.87 19.04
CA ASP A 48 -25.81 -6.88 20.09
C ASP A 48 -27.30 -6.96 20.51
N GLY A 49 -28.18 -6.17 19.89
CA GLY A 49 -29.61 -6.08 20.23
C GLY A 49 -30.00 -4.82 21.01
N GLN A 50 -29.07 -4.14 21.67
CA GLN A 50 -29.30 -2.86 22.37
C GLN A 50 -28.30 -1.78 21.96
N GLN A 51 -27.09 -2.16 21.58
CA GLN A 51 -25.99 -1.27 21.24
C GLN A 51 -25.40 -1.60 19.87
N VAL A 52 -24.99 -0.55 19.16
CA VAL A 52 -24.20 -0.67 17.93
C VAL A 52 -22.75 -0.33 18.23
N GLN A 53 -21.87 -1.28 17.97
CA GLN A 53 -20.43 -1.09 18.08
C GLN A 53 -19.82 -0.87 16.71
N VAL A 54 -19.14 0.26 16.53
CA VAL A 54 -18.44 0.63 15.29
C VAL A 54 -16.95 0.48 15.51
N PHE A 55 -16.32 -0.38 14.72
CA PHE A 55 -14.90 -0.70 14.85
C PHE A 55 -14.06 0.14 13.91
N ALA A 56 -12.99 0.72 14.46
CA ALA A 56 -11.94 1.39 13.71
C ALA A 56 -10.67 0.53 13.70
N PRO A 57 -9.87 0.55 12.61
CA PRO A 57 -8.64 -0.22 12.52
C PRO A 57 -7.53 0.28 13.46
N ASN A 58 -7.58 1.55 13.88
CA ASN A 58 -6.59 2.13 14.80
C ASN A 58 -7.16 3.34 15.57
N ALA A 59 -6.45 3.76 16.64
CA ALA A 59 -6.89 4.84 17.54
C ALA A 59 -7.06 6.20 16.85
N PHE A 60 -6.32 6.43 15.76
CA PHE A 60 -6.46 7.64 14.96
C PHE A 60 -7.76 7.63 14.15
N SER A 61 -8.05 6.53 13.46
CA SER A 61 -9.28 6.32 12.69
C SER A 61 -10.51 6.40 13.61
N LEU A 62 -10.38 5.88 14.84
CA LEU A 62 -11.40 5.99 15.88
C LEU A 62 -11.75 7.45 16.19
N SER A 63 -10.73 8.27 16.49
CA SER A 63 -10.90 9.70 16.77
C SER A 63 -11.53 10.45 15.59
N ARG A 64 -11.25 10.01 14.35
CA ARG A 64 -11.77 10.62 13.13
C ARG A 64 -13.21 10.20 12.80
N LEU A 65 -13.55 8.93 12.98
CA LEU A 65 -14.94 8.44 12.91
C LEU A 65 -15.83 9.17 13.91
N GLN A 66 -15.35 9.33 15.16
CA GLN A 66 -16.07 10.06 16.22
C GLN A 66 -16.27 11.55 15.91
N SER A 67 -15.29 12.22 15.30
CA SER A 67 -15.37 13.66 15.04
C SER A 67 -16.10 14.03 13.76
N ARG A 68 -15.97 13.24 12.68
CA ARG A 68 -16.43 13.64 11.33
C ARG A 68 -17.62 12.85 10.80
N PHE A 69 -17.68 11.55 11.09
CA PHE A 69 -18.70 10.64 10.58
C PHE A 69 -19.74 10.27 11.64
N SER A 70 -19.62 10.77 12.87
CA SER A 70 -20.56 10.46 13.95
C SER A 70 -21.99 10.88 13.65
N GLY A 71 -22.19 11.95 12.87
CA GLY A 71 -23.51 12.36 12.38
C GLY A 71 -24.11 11.34 11.41
N ASP A 72 -23.34 10.94 10.38
CA ASP A 72 -23.77 9.97 9.37
C ASP A 72 -24.02 8.58 9.97
N VAL A 73 -23.16 8.15 10.89
CA VAL A 73 -23.31 6.89 11.64
C VAL A 73 -24.56 6.92 12.52
N LYS A 74 -24.79 8.00 13.27
CA LYS A 74 -26.01 8.17 14.10
C LYS A 74 -27.27 8.12 13.24
N GLU A 75 -27.25 8.80 12.10
CA GLU A 75 -28.40 8.81 11.20
C GLU A 75 -28.70 7.42 10.64
N ALA A 76 -27.68 6.69 10.17
CA ALA A 76 -27.84 5.32 9.67
C ALA A 76 -28.33 4.35 10.76
N VAL A 77 -27.77 4.43 11.97
CA VAL A 77 -28.18 3.60 13.11
C VAL A 77 -29.62 3.91 13.53
N HIS A 78 -29.97 5.18 13.72
CA HIS A 78 -31.31 5.56 14.16
C HIS A 78 -32.40 5.21 13.13
N ARG A 79 -32.05 5.22 11.84
CA ARG A 79 -32.96 4.84 10.75
C ARG A 79 -33.32 3.36 10.78
N ILE A 80 -32.43 2.49 11.28
CA ILE A 80 -32.57 1.03 11.18
C ILE A 80 -32.81 0.36 12.53
N ALA A 81 -32.05 0.72 13.56
CA ALA A 81 -32.16 0.14 14.91
C ALA A 81 -33.06 0.97 15.85
N GLY A 82 -33.34 2.22 15.49
CA GLY A 82 -34.20 3.14 16.25
C GLY A 82 -33.42 4.21 17.03
N PRO A 83 -34.09 5.27 17.49
CA PRO A 83 -33.45 6.44 18.11
C PRO A 83 -32.89 6.19 19.52
N GLU A 84 -33.31 5.10 20.18
CA GLU A 84 -32.87 4.73 21.54
C GLU A 84 -31.61 3.85 21.54
N THR A 85 -31.07 3.51 20.36
CA THR A 85 -29.91 2.62 20.23
C THR A 85 -28.62 3.38 20.56
N SER A 86 -27.89 2.92 21.60
CA SER A 86 -26.61 3.52 21.96
C SER A 86 -25.50 3.11 21.00
N ILE A 87 -24.62 4.04 20.64
CA ILE A 87 -23.52 3.83 19.69
C ILE A 87 -22.19 3.95 20.40
N GLN A 88 -21.36 2.92 20.31
CA GLN A 88 -20.00 2.92 20.86
C GLN A 88 -18.98 2.75 19.74
N PHE A 89 -17.90 3.53 19.80
CA PHE A 89 -16.78 3.39 18.88
C PHE A 89 -15.60 2.76 19.62
N SER A 90 -14.96 1.74 19.05
CA SER A 90 -13.81 1.05 19.63
C SER A 90 -12.77 0.69 18.56
N THR A 91 -11.52 0.49 18.97
CA THR A 91 -10.48 -0.07 18.09
C THR A 91 -10.50 -1.59 18.15
N ARG A 92 -10.29 -2.27 17.02
CA ARG A 92 -10.10 -3.72 17.03
C ARG A 92 -8.68 -4.07 17.49
N THR A 93 -8.51 -4.39 18.77
CA THR A 93 -7.29 -5.01 19.26
C THR A 93 -7.31 -6.49 18.86
N SER A 94 -6.23 -6.99 18.26
CA SER A 94 -6.05 -8.38 17.81
C SER A 94 -6.09 -9.44 18.92
N ALA A 95 -6.62 -9.12 20.10
CA ALA A 95 -6.72 -9.99 21.28
C ALA A 95 -8.15 -10.49 21.55
N SER A 96 -9.12 -10.18 20.69
CA SER A 96 -10.54 -10.52 20.91
C SER A 96 -11.09 -11.60 19.97
N ALA A 97 -10.22 -12.26 19.19
CA ALA A 97 -10.60 -13.38 18.34
C ALA A 97 -10.57 -14.76 19.04
N GLU A 98 -9.99 -14.86 20.25
CA GLU A 98 -9.82 -16.14 20.95
C GLU A 98 -10.81 -16.40 22.10
N SER A 99 -11.66 -15.44 22.50
CA SER A 99 -12.54 -15.62 23.66
C SER A 99 -13.99 -16.05 23.34
N LEU A 100 -14.27 -16.58 22.14
CA LEU A 100 -15.60 -17.05 21.76
C LEU A 100 -15.67 -18.57 21.46
N PHE A 101 -14.60 -19.33 21.70
CA PHE A 101 -14.53 -20.76 21.37
C PHE A 101 -14.01 -21.69 22.48
N GLU A 102 -14.15 -21.33 23.77
CA GLU A 102 -13.82 -22.29 24.82
C GLU A 102 -14.82 -22.25 25.98
N SER A 103 -15.91 -22.99 25.80
CA SER A 103 -16.81 -23.36 26.89
C SER A 103 -17.48 -24.71 26.64
N VAL A 104 -16.70 -25.79 26.51
CA VAL A 104 -17.20 -27.17 26.73
C VAL A 104 -16.04 -28.10 27.16
N ALA A 105 -16.26 -28.81 28.28
CA ALA A 105 -15.55 -29.98 28.82
C ALA A 105 -14.22 -29.73 29.58
N VAL A 106 -13.84 -30.36 30.71
CA VAL A 106 -14.39 -31.17 31.83
C VAL A 106 -13.14 -31.69 32.56
N ASP A 107 -13.09 -31.55 33.89
CA ASP A 107 -12.33 -32.31 34.91
C ASP A 107 -11.21 -33.28 34.50
N SER A 108 -10.01 -33.12 35.08
CA SER A 108 -9.46 -34.03 36.12
C SER A 108 -7.96 -33.81 36.40
N ASP A 109 -7.67 -33.56 37.68
CA ASP A 109 -6.59 -34.07 38.54
C ASP A 109 -5.08 -34.00 38.18
N ASP A 110 -4.39 -33.38 39.15
CA ASP A 110 -3.24 -33.87 39.93
C ASP A 110 -1.77 -33.53 39.54
N SER A 111 -1.13 -32.98 40.59
CA SER A 111 0.27 -32.82 41.00
C SER A 111 1.46 -32.94 40.03
N VAL A 112 2.47 -32.06 40.23
CA VAL A 112 3.72 -32.37 40.97
C VAL A 112 4.67 -31.15 40.97
N GLU A 113 5.24 -30.90 42.15
CA GLU A 113 6.32 -29.96 42.49
C GLU A 113 7.64 -30.24 41.74
N THR A 114 8.49 -29.24 41.55
CA THR A 114 9.88 -29.30 42.09
C THR A 114 10.64 -27.97 41.99
N SER A 115 11.32 -27.71 43.10
CA SER A 115 12.28 -26.66 43.46
C SER A 115 13.62 -26.69 42.69
N ALA A 116 14.30 -25.53 42.59
CA ALA A 116 15.64 -25.30 43.18
C ALA A 116 16.24 -23.92 42.81
N SER A 117 16.79 -23.25 43.82
CA SER A 117 17.68 -22.06 43.75
C SER A 117 19.16 -22.49 44.01
N PRO A 118 20.11 -21.61 44.42
CA PRO A 118 21.09 -20.85 43.63
C PRO A 118 22.57 -21.13 44.03
N VAL A 119 23.58 -20.54 43.37
CA VAL A 119 24.99 -20.49 43.89
C VAL A 119 25.72 -19.17 43.53
N GLN A 120 26.35 -18.57 44.56
CA GLN A 120 27.32 -17.43 44.63
C GLN A 120 28.75 -17.89 44.21
N GLY A 121 29.79 -17.12 43.87
CA GLY A 121 30.16 -15.70 43.89
C GLY A 121 31.72 -15.61 43.80
N SER A 122 32.30 -14.46 43.43
CA SER A 122 33.63 -13.97 43.91
C SER A 122 34.10 -12.63 43.27
N ASP A 123 34.24 -11.62 44.13
CA ASP A 123 35.16 -10.46 44.29
C ASP A 123 36.02 -9.83 43.14
N LEU A 124 35.67 -8.56 42.82
CA LEU A 124 36.36 -7.23 42.66
C LEU A 124 37.92 -7.07 42.72
N PRO A 125 38.53 -5.87 42.41
CA PRO A 125 38.15 -4.68 41.60
C PRO A 125 39.29 -4.09 40.70
N LEU A 126 39.02 -3.06 39.86
CA LEU A 126 39.83 -1.82 39.67
C LEU A 126 39.22 -0.88 38.61
N GLU A 127 39.27 0.43 38.91
CA GLU A 127 38.58 1.57 38.28
C GLU A 127 39.20 2.10 36.98
N ALA A 128 38.36 2.63 36.06
CA ALA A 128 38.57 3.91 35.35
C ALA A 128 37.38 4.29 34.43
N GLN A 129 36.51 5.16 34.97
CA GLN A 129 35.82 6.31 34.33
C GLN A 129 35.20 6.19 32.91
N GLU A 130 33.88 5.97 32.88
CA GLU A 130 32.95 6.45 31.86
C GLU A 130 31.89 7.33 32.56
N ASP A 131 31.64 8.55 32.05
CA ASP A 131 30.52 9.38 32.47
C ASP A 131 29.53 9.57 31.32
N GLY A 132 28.40 8.89 31.44
CA GLY A 132 27.20 9.08 30.65
C GLY A 132 26.21 7.98 30.95
N PHE A 133 25.23 8.21 31.83
CA PHE A 133 23.85 7.68 31.71
C PHE A 133 22.92 8.49 32.62
N ILE A 134 21.86 9.04 32.02
CA ILE A 134 20.70 9.64 32.68
C ILE A 134 19.70 8.51 32.91
N GLU A 135 19.13 8.47 34.12
CA GLU A 135 18.15 7.52 34.64
C GLU A 135 17.05 7.13 33.64
N GLU A 136 16.84 5.82 33.50
CA GLU A 136 15.59 5.22 33.04
C GLU A 136 14.45 5.61 33.99
N LYS A 137 13.45 6.33 33.46
CA LYS A 137 12.11 6.44 34.05
C LYS A 137 11.07 5.85 33.10
N ASP A 138 10.51 4.75 33.57
CA ASP A 138 9.16 4.19 33.37
C ASP A 138 8.34 4.67 32.13
N PRO A 139 7.99 3.78 31.17
CA PRO A 139 7.31 4.16 29.92
C PRO A 139 5.79 4.39 30.02
N GLN A 140 5.20 4.59 31.21
CA GLN A 140 3.74 4.70 31.36
C GLN A 140 3.12 6.10 31.39
N THR A 141 3.85 7.19 31.15
CA THR A 141 3.30 8.55 31.41
C THR A 141 2.96 9.41 30.18
N TYR A 142 2.84 8.86 28.97
CA TYR A 142 2.46 9.64 27.77
C TYR A 142 1.01 9.49 27.29
N PHE A 143 0.06 9.14 28.18
CA PHE A 143 -1.37 9.28 27.92
C PHE A 143 -1.98 10.38 28.80
N HIS A 144 -1.67 11.64 28.49
CA HIS A 144 -2.49 12.77 28.93
C HIS A 144 -3.28 13.31 27.73
N PHE A 145 -4.50 12.82 27.59
CA PHE A 145 -5.52 13.44 26.74
C PHE A 145 -5.96 14.75 27.40
N HIS A 146 -5.37 15.87 26.98
CA HIS A 146 -6.03 17.15 27.19
C HIS A 146 -7.15 17.29 26.16
N GLN A 147 -8.37 17.43 26.66
CA GLN A 147 -9.55 17.80 25.89
C GLN A 147 -9.22 18.99 24.97
N PRO A 148 -9.67 18.99 23.71
CA PRO A 148 -9.52 20.16 22.86
C PRO A 148 -10.32 21.31 23.48
N SER A 149 -9.61 22.38 23.83
CA SER A 149 -10.17 23.69 24.18
C SER A 149 -11.17 24.11 23.10
N GLU A 150 -12.32 24.63 23.54
CA GLU A 150 -13.49 25.03 22.75
C GLU A 150 -13.12 25.91 21.54
N ALA A 151 -12.79 25.27 20.42
CA ALA A 151 -12.63 25.90 19.12
C ALA A 151 -13.89 25.64 18.30
N ARG A 152 -14.83 26.59 18.38
CA ARG A 152 -15.94 26.88 17.45
C ARG A 152 -16.36 25.72 16.54
N THR A 153 -17.44 25.04 16.90
CA THR A 153 -18.24 24.21 16.00
C THR A 153 -18.53 24.98 14.68
N PRO A 154 -18.07 24.51 13.52
CA PRO A 154 -18.57 25.05 12.26
C PRO A 154 -20.03 24.61 12.11
N SER A 155 -20.94 25.58 12.12
CA SER A 155 -22.35 25.40 11.75
C SER A 155 -22.48 24.62 10.43
N PRO A 156 -23.52 23.78 10.25
CA PRO A 156 -23.72 22.97 9.05
C PRO A 156 -24.06 23.88 7.86
N LYS A 157 -23.04 24.44 7.20
CA LYS A 157 -23.21 25.18 5.95
C LYS A 157 -23.43 24.15 4.84
N SER A 158 -24.68 24.08 4.39
CA SER A 158 -25.17 23.51 3.13
C SER A 158 -24.09 22.96 2.19
N ARG A 159 -24.11 21.63 1.96
CA ARG A 159 -23.45 20.98 0.82
C ARG A 159 -23.66 21.83 -0.44
N PRO A 160 -22.61 22.32 -1.12
CA PRO A 160 -22.78 22.89 -2.44
C PRO A 160 -23.25 21.76 -3.37
N LYS A 161 -24.53 21.79 -3.78
CA LYS A 161 -25.14 20.83 -4.72
C LYS A 161 -24.63 20.99 -6.16
N ASN A 162 -23.32 21.17 -6.36
CA ASN A 162 -22.70 21.33 -7.68
C ASN A 162 -21.25 20.82 -7.69
N ALA A 163 -21.02 19.57 -7.28
CA ALA A 163 -19.73 18.91 -7.52
C ALA A 163 -19.73 18.32 -8.93
N LYS A 164 -19.25 19.10 -9.91
CA LYS A 164 -18.82 18.58 -11.22
C LYS A 164 -17.58 17.69 -10.99
N SER A 165 -17.78 16.50 -10.43
CA SER A 165 -16.78 15.44 -10.26
C SER A 165 -16.37 14.96 -11.66
N ALA A 166 -15.19 15.41 -12.12
CA ALA A 166 -14.43 14.86 -13.27
C ALA A 166 -13.16 15.63 -13.67
N ARG A 167 -12.78 16.79 -13.08
CA ARG A 167 -11.84 17.71 -13.79
C ARG A 167 -10.62 18.24 -13.04
N TYR A 168 -10.21 17.65 -11.93
CA TYR A 168 -9.17 18.29 -11.12
C TYR A 168 -7.76 17.88 -11.51
N VAL A 169 -7.52 16.62 -11.89
CA VAL A 169 -6.20 16.13 -12.29
C VAL A 169 -6.20 15.73 -13.76
N LYS A 170 -6.30 16.72 -14.66
CA LYS A 170 -6.41 16.47 -16.12
C LYS A 170 -5.22 15.72 -16.72
N SER A 171 -4.05 15.78 -16.08
CA SER A 171 -2.82 15.13 -16.56
C SER A 171 -2.71 13.66 -16.14
N PHE A 172 -3.55 13.19 -15.21
CA PHE A 172 -3.52 11.82 -14.72
C PHE A 172 -4.70 11.04 -15.28
N TRP A 173 -4.46 9.83 -15.75
CA TRP A 173 -5.51 8.96 -16.25
C TRP A 173 -6.15 8.20 -15.09
N PHE A 174 -7.46 8.33 -14.93
CA PHE A 174 -8.23 7.56 -13.96
C PHE A 174 -9.14 6.54 -14.65
N GLY A 175 -9.00 5.28 -14.26
CA GLY A 175 -9.87 4.17 -14.64
C GLY A 175 -10.42 3.46 -13.42
N ASP A 176 -10.91 2.24 -13.62
CA ASP A 176 -11.47 1.44 -12.54
C ASP A 176 -10.41 0.96 -11.54
N GLU A 177 -9.21 0.65 -12.04
CA GLU A 177 -8.06 0.16 -11.26
C GLU A 177 -7.50 1.18 -10.26
N ASN A 178 -7.84 2.46 -10.41
CA ASN A 178 -7.37 3.54 -9.53
C ASN A 178 -8.52 4.43 -9.03
N ARG A 179 -9.73 3.88 -8.97
CA ARG A 179 -10.93 4.56 -8.47
C ARG A 179 -10.77 5.06 -7.03
N LEU A 180 -10.16 4.26 -6.16
CA LEU A 180 -9.86 4.66 -4.77
C LEU A 180 -8.88 5.85 -4.73
N ALA A 181 -7.82 5.79 -5.55
CA ALA A 181 -6.86 6.89 -5.66
C ALA A 181 -7.53 8.17 -6.19
N ARG A 182 -8.45 8.05 -7.17
CA ARG A 182 -9.26 9.17 -7.66
C ARG A 182 -10.08 9.80 -6.54
N ALA A 183 -10.83 8.99 -5.80
CA ALA A 183 -11.68 9.47 -4.71
C ALA A 183 -10.85 10.15 -3.61
N ALA A 184 -9.74 9.53 -3.19
CA ALA A 184 -8.84 10.10 -2.18
C ALA A 184 -8.27 11.46 -2.62
N VAL A 185 -7.86 11.56 -3.88
CA VAL A 185 -7.35 12.79 -4.48
C VAL A 185 -8.43 13.87 -4.57
N GLU A 186 -9.64 13.52 -5.00
CA GLU A 186 -10.78 14.46 -5.04
C GLU A 186 -11.10 14.99 -3.63
N GLN A 187 -11.12 14.11 -2.61
CA GLN A 187 -11.35 14.51 -1.21
C GLN A 187 -10.29 15.48 -0.69
N VAL A 188 -9.01 15.17 -0.92
CA VAL A 188 -7.90 16.03 -0.48
C VAL A 188 -7.91 17.38 -1.20
N ILE A 189 -8.28 17.40 -2.48
CA ILE A 189 -8.36 18.64 -3.28
C ILE A 189 -9.54 19.53 -2.85
N ASP A 190 -10.69 18.95 -2.54
CA ASP A 190 -11.89 19.69 -2.15
C ASP A 190 -11.89 20.08 -0.66
N TYR A 191 -11.28 19.27 0.20
CA TYR A 191 -11.19 19.47 1.65
C TYR A 191 -9.73 19.35 2.16
N PRO A 192 -8.81 20.25 1.75
CA PRO A 192 -7.41 20.18 2.13
C PRO A 192 -7.21 20.25 3.64
N GLY A 193 -6.45 19.31 4.19
CA GLY A 193 -6.16 19.20 5.62
C GLY A 193 -7.13 18.32 6.40
N GLU A 194 -8.38 18.15 5.93
CA GLU A 194 -9.36 17.26 6.57
C GLU A 194 -8.95 15.79 6.48
N PHE A 195 -8.19 15.44 5.43
CA PHE A 195 -7.77 14.08 5.10
C PHE A 195 -6.24 13.95 5.03
N SER A 196 -5.58 14.50 6.05
CA SER A 196 -4.12 14.54 6.16
C SER A 196 -3.61 13.49 7.18
N PRO A 197 -2.51 12.78 6.89
CA PRO A 197 -1.81 12.71 5.60
C PRO A 197 -2.57 11.85 4.57
N LEU A 198 -2.31 12.06 3.27
CA LEU A 198 -2.67 11.12 2.20
C LEU A 198 -1.41 10.36 1.76
N LEU A 199 -1.45 9.04 1.79
CA LEU A 199 -0.42 8.15 1.27
C LEU A 199 -0.87 7.49 -0.04
N ILE A 200 -0.10 7.72 -1.10
CA ILE A 200 -0.22 7.02 -2.38
C ILE A 200 0.88 5.96 -2.46
N TYR A 201 0.55 4.68 -2.49
CA TYR A 201 1.56 3.62 -2.54
C TYR A 201 1.36 2.64 -3.68
N GLY A 202 2.42 1.96 -4.10
CA GLY A 202 2.38 1.00 -5.21
C GLY A 202 3.74 0.80 -5.85
N SER A 203 3.86 -0.21 -6.71
CA SER A 203 5.14 -0.58 -7.32
C SER A 203 5.78 0.53 -8.14
N THR A 204 7.08 0.46 -8.38
CA THR A 204 7.79 1.38 -9.29
C THR A 204 7.14 1.38 -10.67
N GLY A 205 6.99 2.56 -11.27
CA GLY A 205 6.36 2.71 -12.60
C GLY A 205 4.83 2.79 -12.62
N SER A 206 4.15 2.66 -11.47
CA SER A 206 2.67 2.76 -11.35
C SER A 206 2.10 4.17 -11.50
N GLY A 207 2.95 5.20 -11.50
CA GLY A 207 2.53 6.60 -11.67
C GLY A 207 2.37 7.39 -10.36
N LYS A 208 2.89 6.90 -9.23
CA LYS A 208 2.82 7.60 -7.92
C LYS A 208 3.31 9.04 -7.96
N SER A 209 4.53 9.27 -8.44
CA SER A 209 5.11 10.61 -8.58
C SER A 209 4.27 11.49 -9.49
N HIS A 210 3.73 10.92 -10.58
CA HIS A 210 2.88 11.64 -11.53
C HIS A 210 1.55 12.05 -10.88
N LEU A 211 0.91 11.16 -10.12
CA LEU A 211 -0.31 11.47 -9.37
C LEU A 211 -0.04 12.54 -8.30
N LEU A 212 1.03 12.38 -7.52
CA LEU A 212 1.44 13.30 -6.47
C LEU A 212 1.73 14.70 -7.03
N GLU A 213 2.48 14.79 -8.13
CA GLU A 213 2.76 16.04 -8.83
C GLU A 213 1.47 16.67 -9.37
N ALA A 214 0.57 15.86 -9.91
CA ALA A 214 -0.67 16.36 -10.49
C ALA A 214 -1.65 16.88 -9.41
N VAL A 215 -1.69 16.25 -8.22
CA VAL A 215 -2.36 16.78 -7.01
C VAL A 215 -1.78 18.13 -6.61
N VAL A 216 -0.45 18.24 -6.52
CA VAL A 216 0.26 19.47 -6.17
C VAL A 216 -0.03 20.60 -7.17
N ASN A 217 -0.01 20.29 -8.48
CA ASN A 217 -0.28 21.26 -9.53
C ASN A 217 -1.72 21.77 -9.47
N GLU A 218 -2.67 20.90 -9.18
CA GLU A 218 -4.06 21.28 -8.99
C GLU A 218 -4.25 22.17 -7.75
N PHE A 219 -3.55 21.87 -6.67
CA PHE A 219 -3.53 22.74 -5.49
C PHE A 219 -2.96 24.11 -5.79
N ARG A 220 -1.82 24.21 -6.48
CA ARG A 220 -1.23 25.49 -6.90
C ARG A 220 -2.19 26.29 -7.78
N ARG A 221 -2.94 25.61 -8.66
CA ARG A 221 -3.92 26.22 -9.55
C ARG A 221 -5.12 26.79 -8.79
N ARG A 222 -5.70 26.02 -7.85
CA ARG A 222 -6.89 26.41 -7.08
C ARG A 222 -6.56 27.39 -5.95
N LEU A 223 -5.48 27.15 -5.24
CA LEU A 223 -5.13 27.81 -3.99
C LEU A 223 -3.95 28.78 -4.18
N ARG A 224 -4.11 29.78 -5.06
CA ARG A 224 -3.05 30.70 -5.51
C ARG A 224 -2.29 31.46 -4.41
N ARG A 225 -2.84 31.52 -3.18
CA ARG A 225 -2.23 32.19 -2.01
C ARG A 225 -1.62 31.23 -0.98
N LYS A 226 -1.75 29.92 -1.19
CA LYS A 226 -1.30 28.88 -0.25
C LYS A 226 0.13 28.46 -0.56
N ARG A 227 0.93 28.19 0.47
CA ARG A 227 2.31 27.72 0.32
C ARG A 227 2.32 26.22 0.10
N CYS A 228 2.75 25.81 -1.09
CA CYS A 228 2.76 24.41 -1.52
C CYS A 228 4.17 24.00 -1.98
N VAL A 229 4.71 22.94 -1.37
CA VAL A 229 6.03 22.40 -1.73
C VAL A 229 5.90 20.94 -2.13
N TYR A 230 6.61 20.57 -3.19
CA TYR A 230 6.83 19.20 -3.65
C TYR A 230 8.33 18.92 -3.69
N LEU A 231 8.76 17.81 -3.10
CA LEU A 231 10.14 17.35 -3.11
C LEU A 231 10.23 15.84 -2.87
N SER A 232 11.36 15.23 -3.22
CA SER A 232 11.65 13.85 -2.83
C SER A 232 12.11 13.76 -1.36
N ALA A 233 11.96 12.58 -0.76
CA ALA A 233 12.51 12.27 0.55
C ALA A 233 14.03 12.47 0.61
N GLU A 234 14.76 12.16 -0.47
CA GLU A 234 16.19 12.45 -0.58
C GLU A 234 16.49 13.94 -0.51
N LYS A 235 15.74 14.78 -1.24
CA LYS A 235 15.93 16.23 -1.19
C LYS A 235 15.61 16.79 0.20
N PHE A 236 14.57 16.29 0.86
CA PHE A 236 14.25 16.66 2.24
C PHE A 236 15.41 16.32 3.17
N THR A 237 15.99 15.12 3.02
CA THR A 237 17.18 14.68 3.74
C THR A 237 18.36 15.63 3.51
N THR A 238 18.69 15.93 2.26
CA THR A 238 19.82 16.81 1.92
C THR A 238 19.63 18.21 2.52
N GLU A 239 18.43 18.78 2.42
CA GLU A 239 18.13 20.09 3.01
C GLU A 239 18.18 20.06 4.55
N PHE A 240 17.72 18.98 5.18
CA PHE A 240 17.81 18.79 6.63
C PHE A 240 19.27 18.72 7.08
N ILE A 241 20.09 17.86 6.47
CA ILE A 241 21.52 17.73 6.79
C ILE A 241 22.24 19.06 6.58
N GLY A 242 21.95 19.78 5.50
CA GLY A 242 22.50 21.11 5.24
C GLY A 242 22.16 22.12 6.35
N SER A 243 20.95 22.03 6.91
CA SER A 243 20.48 22.91 7.99
C SER A 243 21.19 22.68 9.33
N LEU A 244 21.84 21.51 9.52
CA LEU A 244 22.57 21.19 10.75
C LEU A 244 23.96 21.84 10.82
N ARG A 245 24.49 22.35 9.70
CA ARG A 245 25.87 22.88 9.63
C ARG A 245 26.04 24.30 10.20
N GLY A 246 25.05 24.86 10.91
CA GLY A 246 25.13 26.17 11.57
C GLY A 246 23.96 26.47 12.51
N GLY A 247 24.17 27.35 13.49
CA GLY A 247 23.23 27.57 14.62
C GLY A 247 21.83 28.11 14.25
N SER A 248 21.67 28.77 13.10
CA SER A 248 20.38 29.31 12.63
C SER A 248 19.72 28.48 11.51
N GLY A 249 20.38 27.43 11.02
CA GLY A 249 19.89 26.63 9.89
C GLY A 249 18.65 25.80 10.23
N LEU A 250 18.65 25.12 11.37
CA LEU A 250 17.54 24.25 11.78
C LEU A 250 16.23 25.00 12.05
N PRO A 251 16.19 26.15 12.75
CA PRO A 251 14.98 26.96 12.87
C PRO A 251 14.42 27.41 11.51
N MET A 252 15.28 27.81 10.57
CA MET A 252 14.88 28.22 9.23
C MET A 252 14.32 27.05 8.41
N PHE A 253 14.95 25.87 8.51
CA PHE A 253 14.44 24.64 7.91
C PHE A 253 13.03 24.33 8.43
N ARG A 254 12.86 24.32 9.76
CA ARG A 254 11.56 24.05 10.40
C ARG A 254 10.51 25.05 9.95
N ARG A 255 10.80 26.35 9.97
CA ARG A 255 9.88 27.38 9.49
C ARG A 255 9.49 27.16 8.02
N ARG A 256 10.47 26.84 7.16
CA ARG A 256 10.23 26.62 5.73
C ARG A 256 9.23 25.50 5.47
N TYR A 257 9.27 24.42 6.25
CA TYR A 257 8.41 23.23 6.04
C TYR A 257 7.14 23.22 6.91
N ARG A 258 7.19 23.73 8.14
CA ARG A 258 6.07 23.73 9.08
C ARG A 258 5.08 24.86 8.84
N ASP A 259 5.51 25.91 8.17
CA ASP A 259 4.61 27.00 7.80
C ASP A 259 3.78 26.70 6.52
N LEU A 260 4.03 25.57 5.85
CA LEU A 260 3.36 25.23 4.60
C LEU A 260 1.86 25.01 4.79
N ASP A 261 1.09 25.26 3.74
CA ASP A 261 -0.30 24.82 3.69
C ASP A 261 -0.41 23.41 3.12
N ILE A 262 0.53 23.03 2.25
CA ILE A 262 0.57 21.73 1.57
C ILE A 262 2.02 21.28 1.44
N LEU A 263 2.32 20.11 1.98
CA LEU A 263 3.60 19.43 1.85
C LEU A 263 3.42 18.12 1.08
N ALA A 264 4.10 17.98 -0.05
CA ALA A 264 4.15 16.75 -0.82
C ALA A 264 5.56 16.15 -0.81
N ILE A 265 5.70 14.91 -0.31
CA ILE A 265 6.96 14.16 -0.30
C ILE A 265 6.86 12.93 -1.18
N ASP A 266 7.73 12.82 -2.17
CA ASP A 266 7.83 11.64 -3.04
C ASP A 266 8.83 10.62 -2.47
N ASP A 267 8.51 9.33 -2.61
CA ASP A 267 9.32 8.17 -2.28
C ASP A 267 9.85 8.13 -0.82
N ILE A 268 8.94 8.11 0.16
CA ILE A 268 9.31 8.12 1.60
C ILE A 268 10.15 6.93 2.04
N GLN A 269 10.18 5.81 1.29
CA GLN A 269 11.05 4.67 1.55
C GLN A 269 12.55 5.06 1.56
N PHE A 270 12.93 6.19 0.96
CA PHE A 270 14.31 6.68 1.07
C PHE A 270 14.66 7.26 2.45
N PHE A 271 13.70 7.41 3.37
CA PHE A 271 13.99 7.70 4.78
C PHE A 271 14.43 6.47 5.57
N SER A 272 14.21 5.25 5.06
CA SER A 272 14.68 4.02 5.66
C SER A 272 16.19 4.10 5.87
N SER A 273 16.66 3.83 7.09
CA SER A 273 18.02 4.05 7.63
C SER A 273 18.39 5.46 8.10
N LYS A 274 17.61 6.50 7.79
CA LYS A 274 17.93 7.91 8.12
C LYS A 274 17.21 8.40 9.38
N ARG A 275 17.49 7.79 10.53
CA ARG A 275 16.78 8.01 11.82
C ARG A 275 16.54 9.48 12.18
N ALA A 276 17.56 10.34 12.11
CA ALA A 276 17.42 11.75 12.45
C ALA A 276 16.48 12.50 11.47
N THR A 277 16.58 12.20 10.16
CA THR A 277 15.71 12.79 9.14
C THR A 277 14.27 12.30 9.31
N LEU A 278 14.08 11.02 9.60
CA LEU A 278 12.77 10.43 9.84
C LEU A 278 12.09 11.07 11.06
N SER A 279 12.82 11.27 12.17
CA SER A 279 12.29 11.94 13.35
C SER A 279 11.85 13.39 13.06
N GLU A 280 12.67 14.16 12.33
CA GLU A 280 12.31 15.54 11.96
C GLU A 280 11.14 15.58 10.96
N PHE A 281 11.08 14.62 10.02
CA PHE A 281 9.95 14.47 9.11
C PHE A 281 8.66 14.14 9.87
N LEU A 282 8.70 13.18 10.80
CA LEU A 282 7.56 12.82 11.65
C LEU A 282 7.04 14.05 12.40
N GLN A 283 7.92 14.80 13.08
CA GLN A 283 7.55 16.05 13.77
C GLN A 283 6.95 17.10 12.83
N THR A 284 7.44 17.18 11.59
CA THR A 284 6.92 18.11 10.58
C THR A 284 5.51 17.71 10.12
N VAL A 285 5.28 16.43 9.83
CA VAL A 285 3.94 15.89 9.51
C VAL A 285 2.98 16.18 10.65
N ASP A 286 3.43 15.94 11.88
CA ASP A 286 2.66 16.13 13.09
C ASP A 286 2.27 17.58 13.33
N HIS A 287 3.17 18.52 13.07
CA HIS A 287 2.89 19.94 13.16
C HIS A 287 1.85 20.37 12.12
N LEU A 288 2.05 19.95 10.86
CA LEU A 288 1.16 20.29 9.75
C LEU A 288 -0.24 19.71 9.95
N ALA A 289 -0.34 18.44 10.36
CA ALA A 289 -1.62 17.79 10.62
C ALA A 289 -2.40 18.49 11.75
N ARG A 290 -1.75 18.85 12.86
CA ARG A 290 -2.40 19.60 13.97
C ARG A 290 -2.86 20.99 13.53
N ALA A 291 -2.15 21.62 12.60
CA ALA A 291 -2.52 22.92 12.04
C ALA A 291 -3.57 22.84 10.90
N GLY A 292 -4.16 21.65 10.64
CA GLY A 292 -5.14 21.44 9.58
C GLY A 292 -4.55 21.62 8.18
N LYS A 293 -3.25 21.35 8.00
CA LYS A 293 -2.54 21.45 6.72
C LYS A 293 -2.49 20.10 6.03
N GLN A 294 -2.42 20.11 4.69
CA GLN A 294 -2.39 18.88 3.93
C GLN A 294 -0.96 18.35 3.81
N VAL A 295 -0.77 17.08 4.15
CA VAL A 295 0.42 16.31 3.82
C VAL A 295 0.03 15.26 2.80
N VAL A 296 0.78 15.14 1.72
CA VAL A 296 0.63 14.06 0.73
C VAL A 296 1.98 13.38 0.58
N VAL A 297 2.01 12.06 0.64
CA VAL A 297 3.24 11.28 0.53
C VAL A 297 3.08 10.15 -0.47
N SER A 298 4.18 9.71 -1.07
CA SER A 298 4.20 8.49 -1.86
C SER A 298 5.18 7.46 -1.30
N ALA A 299 4.90 6.17 -1.56
CA ALA A 299 5.75 5.05 -1.15
C ALA A 299 5.73 3.90 -2.17
N ASP A 300 6.77 3.07 -2.22
CA ASP A 300 6.79 1.86 -3.06
C ASP A 300 5.90 0.73 -2.53
N ARG A 301 5.55 0.78 -1.24
CA ARG A 301 4.87 -0.26 -0.46
C ARG A 301 3.91 0.34 0.57
N PRO A 302 2.94 -0.44 1.10
CA PRO A 302 2.05 0.02 2.16
C PRO A 302 2.81 0.32 3.46
N PRO A 303 2.26 1.15 4.39
CA PRO A 303 2.95 1.61 5.60
C PRO A 303 3.60 0.51 6.42
N ILE A 304 2.92 -0.63 6.57
CA ILE A 304 3.36 -1.74 7.42
C ILE A 304 4.54 -2.53 6.82
N GLU A 305 4.74 -2.44 5.50
CA GLU A 305 5.82 -3.10 4.76
C GLU A 305 7.03 -2.17 4.54
N LEU A 306 6.96 -0.92 5.00
CA LEU A 306 8.06 0.04 4.88
C LEU A 306 9.13 -0.21 5.96
N GLU A 307 10.06 -1.09 5.65
CA GLU A 307 11.21 -1.39 6.50
C GLU A 307 11.98 -0.11 6.89
N GLY A 308 12.28 0.05 8.17
CA GLY A 308 13.10 1.17 8.67
C GLY A 308 12.40 2.54 8.78
N ILE A 309 11.09 2.63 8.48
CA ILE A 309 10.28 3.85 8.67
C ILE A 309 9.76 4.00 10.12
N GLY A 310 9.74 2.92 10.90
CA GLY A 310 9.30 2.92 12.30
C GLY A 310 7.78 2.91 12.46
N THR A 311 7.33 2.40 13.61
CA THR A 311 5.91 2.20 13.92
C THR A 311 5.12 3.50 14.01
N ASP A 312 5.75 4.58 14.48
CA ASP A 312 5.06 5.85 14.72
C ASP A 312 4.63 6.52 13.40
N LEU A 313 5.54 6.58 12.42
CA LEU A 313 5.23 7.13 11.12
C LEU A 313 4.26 6.22 10.36
N ALA A 314 4.43 4.90 10.43
CA ALA A 314 3.48 3.96 9.84
C ALA A 314 2.06 4.15 10.40
N ALA A 315 1.92 4.23 11.73
CA ALA A 315 0.63 4.50 12.39
C ALA A 315 0.03 5.84 11.97
N ARG A 316 0.86 6.88 11.79
CA ARG A 316 0.41 8.20 11.35
C ARG A 316 -0.11 8.20 9.92
N LEU A 317 0.54 7.44 9.05
CA LEU A 317 0.12 7.27 7.65
C LEU A 317 -1.16 6.46 7.55
N THR A 318 -1.25 5.33 8.28
CA THR A 318 -2.45 4.48 8.30
C THR A 318 -3.66 5.14 8.97
N GLY A 319 -3.43 6.11 9.85
CA GLY A 319 -4.52 6.94 10.36
C GLY A 319 -5.10 7.89 9.29
N GLY A 320 -4.28 8.32 8.34
CA GLY A 320 -4.68 9.18 7.25
C GLY A 320 -5.51 8.48 6.17
N LEU A 321 -5.47 9.02 4.96
CA LEU A 321 -5.95 8.31 3.78
C LEU A 321 -4.82 7.49 3.17
N THR A 322 -5.05 6.20 2.93
CA THR A 322 -4.15 5.33 2.18
C THR A 322 -4.83 4.93 0.88
N CYS A 323 -4.10 5.04 -0.24
CA CYS A 323 -4.62 4.57 -1.53
C CYS A 323 -3.57 3.77 -2.29
N PRO A 324 -3.85 2.48 -2.61
CA PRO A 324 -3.00 1.72 -3.51
C PRO A 324 -3.13 2.27 -4.93
N LEU A 325 -2.04 2.24 -5.67
CA LEU A 325 -1.96 2.58 -7.08
C LEU A 325 -1.43 1.38 -7.86
N GLN A 326 -2.27 0.89 -8.77
CA GLN A 326 -1.97 -0.24 -9.64
C GLN A 326 -1.45 0.23 -11.00
N TYR A 327 -0.90 -0.71 -11.77
CA TYR A 327 -0.54 -0.44 -13.16
C TYR A 327 -1.80 -0.21 -14.01
N PRO A 328 -1.74 0.70 -14.99
CA PRO A 328 -2.86 0.92 -15.89
C PRO A 328 -3.12 -0.33 -16.74
N SER A 329 -4.39 -0.61 -16.95
CA SER A 329 -4.93 -1.59 -17.90
C SER A 329 -4.47 -1.30 -19.34
N PHE A 330 -4.74 -2.22 -20.27
CA PHE A 330 -4.43 -2.00 -21.68
C PHE A 330 -5.08 -0.71 -22.21
N GLU A 331 -6.38 -0.54 -21.95
CA GLU A 331 -7.13 0.66 -22.30
C GLU A 331 -6.54 1.92 -21.63
N GLY A 332 -6.17 1.81 -20.35
CA GLY A 332 -5.50 2.89 -19.65
C GLY A 332 -4.16 3.27 -20.26
N ARG A 333 -3.35 2.29 -20.67
CA ARG A 333 -2.07 2.56 -21.36
C ARG A 333 -2.28 3.22 -22.71
N VAL A 334 -3.25 2.78 -23.51
CA VAL A 334 -3.60 3.44 -24.79
C VAL A 334 -4.02 4.89 -24.55
N SER A 335 -4.86 5.14 -23.53
CA SER A 335 -5.31 6.48 -23.15
C SER A 335 -4.16 7.38 -22.67
N ILE A 336 -3.23 6.82 -21.88
CA ILE A 336 -2.03 7.52 -21.43
C ILE A 336 -1.14 7.89 -22.63
N ILE A 337 -0.92 6.96 -23.56
CA ILE A 337 -0.16 7.20 -24.79
C ILE A 337 -0.80 8.35 -25.58
N GLU A 338 -2.11 8.31 -25.76
CA GLU A 338 -2.86 9.35 -26.46
C GLU A 338 -2.73 10.71 -25.77
N SER A 339 -2.87 10.77 -24.45
CA SER A 339 -2.68 12.01 -23.68
C SER A 339 -1.27 12.58 -23.84
N ILE A 340 -0.22 11.74 -23.81
CA ILE A 340 1.17 12.18 -23.99
C ILE A 340 1.39 12.70 -25.42
N CYS A 341 0.83 12.01 -26.42
CA CYS A 341 0.90 12.40 -27.83
C CYS A 341 0.23 13.75 -28.06
N GLN A 342 -0.98 13.95 -27.52
CA GLN A 342 -1.71 15.22 -27.60
C GLN A 342 -0.95 16.38 -26.96
N GLN A 343 -0.37 16.19 -25.77
CA GLN A 343 0.42 17.22 -25.09
C GLN A 343 1.66 17.65 -25.89
N ARG A 344 2.16 16.80 -26.79
CA ARG A 344 3.35 17.03 -27.60
C ARG A 344 3.06 17.37 -29.05
N ASN A 345 1.79 17.52 -29.42
CA ASN A 345 1.36 17.66 -30.82
C ASN A 345 1.95 16.57 -31.73
N PHE A 346 2.08 15.35 -31.20
CA PHE A 346 2.63 14.20 -31.90
C PHE A 346 1.50 13.23 -32.25
N THR A 347 1.48 12.71 -33.47
CA THR A 347 0.44 11.78 -33.93
C THR A 347 1.03 10.41 -34.18
N LEU A 348 0.47 9.40 -33.50
CA LEU A 348 0.81 7.99 -33.71
C LEU A 348 -0.42 7.24 -34.25
N PRO A 349 -0.25 6.35 -35.25
CA PRO A 349 -1.33 5.44 -35.67
C PRO A 349 -1.84 4.60 -34.50
N LEU A 350 -3.12 4.22 -34.52
CA LEU A 350 -3.73 3.39 -33.47
C LEU A 350 -2.95 2.08 -33.26
N GLU A 351 -2.62 1.38 -34.33
CA GLU A 351 -1.86 0.12 -34.28
C GLU A 351 -0.50 0.27 -33.57
N VAL A 352 0.17 1.41 -33.74
CA VAL A 352 1.44 1.70 -33.05
C VAL A 352 1.21 1.99 -31.56
N ARG A 353 0.12 2.69 -31.21
CA ARG A 353 -0.26 2.92 -29.80
C ARG A 353 -0.59 1.59 -29.11
N GLU A 354 -1.34 0.73 -29.78
CA GLU A 354 -1.69 -0.61 -29.30
C GLU A 354 -0.45 -1.50 -29.16
N LEU A 355 0.48 -1.47 -30.12
CA LEU A 355 1.76 -2.19 -30.03
C LEU A 355 2.52 -1.80 -28.77
N ILE A 356 2.68 -0.50 -28.52
CA ILE A 356 3.37 0.02 -27.32
C ILE A 356 2.61 -0.42 -26.05
N ALA A 357 1.29 -0.29 -26.04
CA ALA A 357 0.47 -0.65 -24.89
C ALA A 357 0.45 -2.17 -24.60
N GLN A 358 0.53 -3.03 -25.62
CA GLN A 358 0.60 -4.49 -25.45
C GLN A 358 1.90 -4.91 -24.77
N HIS A 359 3.01 -4.25 -25.13
CA HIS A 359 4.35 -4.66 -24.73
C HIS A 359 4.85 -3.97 -23.44
N MET A 360 4.42 -2.73 -23.18
CA MET A 360 4.94 -1.94 -22.05
C MET A 360 3.98 -1.92 -20.87
N THR A 361 3.83 -3.06 -20.19
CA THR A 361 2.74 -3.31 -19.23
C THR A 361 2.96 -2.78 -17.81
N ARG A 362 4.21 -2.66 -17.34
CA ARG A 362 4.53 -2.39 -15.92
C ARG A 362 5.19 -1.06 -15.63
N ASP A 363 5.73 -0.37 -16.63
CA ASP A 363 6.43 0.88 -16.37
C ASP A 363 6.02 1.92 -17.41
N VAL A 364 5.24 2.90 -16.96
CA VAL A 364 4.80 4.02 -17.78
C VAL A 364 6.01 4.83 -18.29
N ARG A 365 7.17 4.78 -17.61
CA ARG A 365 8.41 5.40 -18.11
C ARG A 365 8.90 4.76 -19.39
N ARG A 366 8.70 3.45 -19.59
CA ARG A 366 9.02 2.77 -20.86
C ARG A 366 8.13 3.28 -21.99
N ILE A 367 6.83 3.46 -21.71
CA ILE A 367 5.89 4.07 -22.66
C ILE A 367 6.37 5.46 -23.07
N ILE A 368 6.72 6.31 -22.09
CA ILE A 368 7.26 7.66 -22.35
C ILE A 368 8.55 7.57 -23.18
N GLY A 369 9.45 6.63 -22.86
CA GLY A 369 10.69 6.40 -23.60
C GLY A 369 10.45 5.98 -25.06
N ALA A 370 9.49 5.10 -25.30
CA ALA A 370 9.11 4.68 -26.65
C ALA A 370 8.57 5.83 -27.48
N ILE A 371 7.64 6.61 -26.91
CA ILE A 371 7.09 7.81 -27.55
C ILE A 371 8.20 8.81 -27.85
N ASN A 372 9.13 9.04 -26.91
CA ASN A 372 10.28 9.93 -27.12
C ASN A 372 11.14 9.48 -28.31
N ARG A 373 11.41 8.18 -28.42
CA ARG A 373 12.25 7.62 -29.48
C ARG A 373 11.57 7.74 -30.84
N LEU A 374 10.28 7.38 -30.92
CA LEU A 374 9.49 7.53 -32.14
C LEU A 374 9.38 9.01 -32.56
N PHE A 375 9.15 9.90 -31.59
CA PHE A 375 9.09 11.34 -31.83
C PHE A 375 10.42 11.86 -32.38
N ALA A 376 11.55 11.48 -31.77
CA ALA A 376 12.88 11.91 -32.21
C ALA A 376 13.21 11.43 -33.63
N VAL A 377 12.90 10.18 -33.97
CA VAL A 377 13.14 9.62 -35.31
C VAL A 377 12.21 10.25 -36.35
N SER A 378 10.91 10.35 -36.07
CA SER A 378 9.94 11.03 -36.94
C SER A 378 10.31 12.48 -37.20
N PHE A 379 10.75 13.20 -36.16
CA PHE A 379 11.19 14.59 -36.29
C PHE A 379 12.48 14.71 -37.12
N SER A 380 13.44 13.79 -36.94
CA SER A 380 14.71 13.82 -37.67
C SER A 380 14.56 13.45 -39.15
N LEU A 381 13.69 12.49 -39.46
CA LEU A 381 13.42 12.03 -40.83
C LEU A 381 12.34 12.88 -41.54
N GLN A 382 11.60 13.72 -40.80
CA GLN A 382 10.42 14.44 -41.29
C GLN A 382 9.33 13.51 -41.87
N GLU A 383 9.30 12.26 -41.38
CA GLU A 383 8.36 11.23 -41.83
C GLU A 383 7.36 10.90 -40.72
N LYS A 384 6.15 10.50 -41.14
CA LYS A 384 5.13 10.01 -40.19
C LYS A 384 5.53 8.62 -39.68
N VAL A 385 5.24 8.34 -38.42
CA VAL A 385 5.47 7.01 -37.85
C VAL A 385 4.55 5.98 -38.50
N THR A 386 5.14 4.94 -39.06
CA THR A 386 4.47 3.74 -39.57
C THR A 386 4.71 2.56 -38.62
N MET A 387 3.93 1.48 -38.78
CA MET A 387 4.14 0.25 -38.01
C MET A 387 5.54 -0.34 -38.21
N HIS A 388 6.05 -0.35 -39.45
CA HIS A 388 7.40 -0.80 -39.76
C HIS A 388 8.46 0.04 -39.05
N LEU A 389 8.38 1.37 -39.15
CA LEU A 389 9.31 2.26 -38.44
C LEU A 389 9.25 2.03 -36.93
N ALA A 390 8.06 1.82 -36.38
CA ALA A 390 7.90 1.55 -34.96
C ALA A 390 8.54 0.23 -34.54
N GLN A 391 8.41 -0.83 -35.33
CA GLN A 391 9.06 -2.11 -35.07
C GLN A 391 10.58 -2.02 -35.15
N ASP A 392 11.13 -1.30 -36.14
CA ASP A 392 12.58 -1.11 -36.26
C ASP A 392 13.14 -0.29 -35.09
N VAL A 393 12.47 0.82 -34.76
CA VAL A 393 12.93 1.77 -33.74
C VAL A 393 12.74 1.22 -32.33
N LEU A 394 11.69 0.45 -32.08
CA LEU A 394 11.39 -0.09 -30.75
C LEU A 394 11.80 -1.57 -30.60
N GLY A 395 12.43 -2.18 -31.60
CA GLY A 395 12.68 -3.62 -31.63
C GLY A 395 13.39 -4.16 -30.37
N ASP A 396 14.36 -3.42 -29.86
CA ASP A 396 15.02 -3.71 -28.58
C ASP A 396 14.02 -3.63 -27.41
N LEU A 397 13.31 -2.51 -27.25
CA LEU A 397 12.33 -2.28 -26.18
C LEU A 397 11.17 -3.29 -26.21
N LEU A 398 10.82 -3.80 -27.40
CA LEU A 398 9.80 -4.83 -27.63
C LEU A 398 10.34 -6.24 -27.31
N ALA A 399 11.60 -6.54 -27.65
CA ALA A 399 12.27 -7.78 -27.23
C ALA A 399 12.32 -7.86 -25.69
N PHE A 400 12.67 -6.76 -25.02
CA PHE A 400 12.64 -6.59 -23.56
C PHE A 400 11.24 -6.75 -22.89
N SER A 401 10.19 -7.07 -23.65
CA SER A 401 8.82 -7.21 -23.15
C SER A 401 8.14 -8.52 -23.54
N SER A 402 8.64 -9.23 -24.55
CA SER A 402 8.03 -10.47 -25.04
C SER A 402 8.34 -11.68 -24.17
N ILE A 403 9.35 -11.61 -23.28
CA ILE A 403 9.74 -12.72 -22.39
C ILE A 403 9.38 -12.46 -20.91
N GLY A 404 8.90 -11.25 -20.59
CA GLY A 404 8.57 -10.84 -19.23
C GLY A 404 7.20 -11.32 -18.74
N ALA A 405 7.15 -12.55 -18.21
CA ALA A 405 6.14 -13.08 -17.29
C ALA A 405 4.93 -13.87 -17.85
N SER A 406 5.12 -14.69 -18.88
CA SER A 406 4.26 -15.88 -19.04
C SER A 406 4.81 -17.03 -18.20
N ILE A 407 3.94 -17.93 -17.72
CA ILE A 407 4.39 -19.12 -16.95
C ILE A 407 5.40 -19.93 -17.78
N LYS A 408 5.18 -20.01 -19.10
CA LYS A 408 6.07 -20.69 -20.06
C LYS A 408 7.43 -19.97 -20.24
N GLY A 409 7.45 -18.64 -20.24
CA GLY A 409 8.71 -17.88 -20.31
C GLY A 409 9.55 -18.05 -19.04
N ILE A 410 8.89 -18.05 -17.88
CA ILE A 410 9.53 -18.31 -16.58
C ILE A 410 10.08 -19.72 -16.50
N GLU A 411 9.28 -20.70 -16.95
CA GLU A 411 9.72 -22.08 -17.07
C GLU A 411 11.01 -22.19 -17.89
N GLN A 412 11.06 -21.56 -19.06
CA GLN A 412 12.21 -21.62 -19.95
C GLN A 412 13.46 -20.97 -19.32
N ALA A 413 13.33 -19.76 -18.74
CA ALA A 413 14.45 -19.08 -18.10
C ALA A 413 15.03 -19.88 -16.91
N VAL A 414 14.17 -20.50 -16.11
CA VAL A 414 14.59 -21.37 -15.00
C VAL A 414 15.24 -22.64 -15.52
N CYS A 415 14.71 -23.23 -16.60
CA CYS A 415 15.30 -24.39 -17.26
C CYS A 415 16.72 -24.11 -17.76
N ASP A 416 16.91 -23.00 -18.45
CA ASP A 416 18.19 -22.59 -19.02
C ASP A 416 19.20 -22.32 -17.91
N PHE A 417 18.79 -21.59 -16.86
CA PHE A 417 19.64 -21.29 -15.73
C PHE A 417 20.03 -22.53 -14.90
N CYS A 418 19.07 -23.41 -14.60
CA CYS A 418 19.30 -24.62 -13.82
C CYS A 418 19.85 -25.78 -14.67
N GLY A 419 19.94 -25.63 -16.00
CA GLY A 419 20.35 -26.65 -16.96
C GLY A 419 19.46 -27.90 -16.97
N VAL A 420 18.15 -27.74 -16.78
CA VAL A 420 17.16 -28.82 -16.78
C VAL A 420 16.19 -28.65 -17.94
N LYS A 421 15.65 -29.73 -18.49
CA LYS A 421 14.69 -29.65 -19.60
C LYS A 421 13.27 -29.31 -19.10
N PRO A 422 12.44 -28.57 -19.87
CA PRO A 422 11.05 -28.26 -19.50
C PRO A 422 10.22 -29.50 -19.15
N ASN A 423 10.37 -30.58 -19.91
CA ASN A 423 9.66 -31.84 -19.65
C ASN A 423 10.05 -32.48 -18.30
N GLU A 424 11.27 -32.26 -17.81
CA GLU A 424 11.71 -32.80 -16.52
C GLU A 424 11.05 -32.08 -15.35
N ILE A 425 10.94 -30.75 -15.41
CA ILE A 425 10.28 -29.99 -14.35
C ILE A 425 8.76 -30.20 -14.35
N ARG A 426 8.13 -30.56 -15.46
CA ARG A 426 6.72 -31.00 -15.49
C ARG A 426 6.52 -32.46 -15.04
N SER A 427 7.58 -33.26 -14.98
CA SER A 427 7.50 -34.67 -14.60
C SER A 427 7.30 -34.89 -13.09
N SER A 428 7.05 -36.15 -12.70
CA SER A 428 7.03 -36.60 -11.31
C SER A 428 8.42 -36.77 -10.67
N SER A 429 9.50 -36.45 -11.39
CA SER A 429 10.88 -36.61 -10.92
C SER A 429 11.13 -35.90 -9.59
N ARG A 430 11.74 -36.66 -8.66
CA ARG A 430 12.12 -36.24 -7.30
C ARG A 430 13.59 -35.87 -7.15
N ARG A 431 14.36 -35.86 -8.25
CA ARG A 431 15.78 -35.46 -8.21
C ARG A 431 15.87 -34.03 -7.67
N LYS A 432 16.76 -33.80 -6.70
CA LYS A 432 16.90 -32.52 -5.97
C LYS A 432 16.95 -31.33 -6.93
N ARG A 433 17.79 -31.41 -7.96
CA ARG A 433 17.94 -30.37 -9.00
C ARG A 433 16.64 -30.03 -9.73
N VAL A 434 15.86 -31.04 -10.13
CA VAL A 434 14.58 -30.85 -10.83
C VAL A 434 13.53 -30.27 -9.88
N CYS A 435 13.49 -30.74 -8.63
CA CYS A 435 12.60 -30.19 -7.61
C CYS A 435 12.91 -28.72 -7.31
N THR A 436 14.19 -28.37 -7.14
CA THR A 436 14.63 -26.99 -6.92
C THR A 436 14.25 -26.09 -8.08
N ALA A 437 14.56 -26.49 -9.33
CA ALA A 437 14.18 -25.73 -10.53
C ALA A 437 12.65 -25.56 -10.61
N ARG A 438 11.87 -26.62 -10.34
CA ARG A 438 10.41 -26.54 -10.32
C ARG A 438 9.89 -25.57 -9.27
N MET A 439 10.44 -25.59 -8.05
CA MET A 439 10.01 -24.67 -6.99
C MET A 439 10.36 -23.22 -7.33
N LEU A 440 11.56 -22.97 -7.87
CA LEU A 440 11.96 -21.65 -8.37
C LEU A 440 11.00 -21.15 -9.47
N ALA A 441 10.63 -22.03 -10.41
CA ALA A 441 9.70 -21.68 -11.48
C ALA A 441 8.29 -21.36 -10.97
N MET A 442 7.76 -22.13 -10.01
CA MET A 442 6.45 -21.87 -9.40
C MET A 442 6.43 -20.56 -8.61
N TYR A 443 7.47 -20.30 -7.82
CA TYR A 443 7.65 -19.07 -7.04
C TYR A 443 7.76 -17.84 -7.94
N LEU A 444 8.60 -17.90 -8.97
CA LEU A 444 8.75 -16.82 -9.94
C LEU A 444 7.46 -16.63 -10.75
N ALA A 445 6.76 -17.71 -11.12
CA ALA A 445 5.47 -17.63 -11.78
C ALA A 445 4.46 -16.87 -10.93
N ARG A 446 4.34 -17.21 -9.63
CA ARG A 446 3.42 -16.52 -8.72
C ARG A 446 3.70 -15.03 -8.63
N ARG A 447 4.97 -14.65 -8.48
CA ARG A 447 5.40 -13.25 -8.31
C ARG A 447 5.36 -12.42 -9.58
N HIS A 448 5.75 -13.02 -10.70
CA HIS A 448 5.91 -12.28 -11.94
C HIS A 448 4.67 -12.35 -12.81
N THR A 449 3.82 -13.38 -12.75
CA THR A 449 2.61 -13.44 -13.60
C THR A 449 1.31 -13.12 -12.87
N GLY A 450 1.27 -13.27 -11.54
CA GLY A 450 0.03 -13.16 -10.75
C GLY A 450 -0.92 -14.35 -10.91
N ALA A 451 -0.55 -15.39 -11.67
CA ALA A 451 -1.37 -16.57 -11.91
C ALA A 451 -1.79 -17.26 -10.62
N ALA A 452 -2.99 -17.86 -10.62
CA ALA A 452 -3.52 -18.58 -9.46
C ALA A 452 -2.67 -19.84 -9.17
N PHE A 453 -2.60 -20.27 -7.90
CA PHE A 453 -1.84 -21.47 -7.53
C PHE A 453 -2.34 -22.75 -8.21
N SER A 454 -3.62 -22.81 -8.56
CA SER A 454 -4.20 -23.88 -9.39
C SER A 454 -3.61 -23.87 -10.79
N GLU A 455 -3.66 -22.74 -11.48
CA GLU A 455 -3.12 -22.55 -12.84
C GLU A 455 -1.63 -22.85 -12.93
N ILE A 456 -0.85 -22.39 -11.93
CA ILE A 456 0.57 -22.72 -11.81
C ILE A 456 0.75 -24.23 -11.62
N GLY A 457 -0.03 -24.87 -10.75
CA GLY A 457 -0.01 -26.31 -10.53
C GLY A 457 -0.30 -27.11 -11.80
N ASP A 458 -1.29 -26.68 -12.58
CA ASP A 458 -1.70 -27.29 -13.84
C ASP A 458 -0.57 -27.26 -14.87
N HIS A 459 0.06 -26.09 -15.05
CA HIS A 459 1.18 -25.91 -15.98
C HIS A 459 2.38 -26.82 -15.65
N PHE A 460 2.70 -27.01 -14.38
CA PHE A 460 3.83 -27.83 -13.92
C PHE A 460 3.47 -29.31 -13.68
N GLY A 461 2.59 -29.86 -14.52
CA GLY A 461 2.25 -31.28 -14.57
C GLY A 461 1.00 -31.68 -13.79
N ASN A 462 -0.07 -30.87 -13.86
CA ASN A 462 -1.35 -31.14 -13.17
C ASN A 462 -1.19 -31.40 -11.67
N ARG A 463 -0.35 -30.60 -11.02
CA ARG A 463 -0.07 -30.70 -9.59
C ARG A 463 -1.11 -29.95 -8.79
N LYS A 464 -1.43 -30.49 -7.61
CA LYS A 464 -2.36 -29.84 -6.67
C LYS A 464 -1.88 -28.42 -6.34
N HIS A 465 -2.82 -27.47 -6.22
CA HIS A 465 -2.56 -26.08 -5.82
C HIS A 465 -1.69 -25.97 -4.55
N SER A 466 -1.86 -26.89 -3.58
CA SER A 466 -1.05 -26.96 -2.36
C SER A 466 0.44 -27.16 -2.61
N THR A 467 0.82 -27.78 -3.73
CA THR A 467 2.22 -27.94 -4.14
C THR A 467 2.84 -26.61 -4.56
N ALA A 468 2.09 -25.79 -5.30
CA ALA A 468 2.55 -24.45 -5.69
C ALA A 468 2.65 -23.52 -4.47
N ILE A 469 1.70 -23.59 -3.53
CA ILE A 469 1.77 -22.86 -2.25
C ILE A 469 2.98 -23.28 -1.42
N ALA A 470 3.24 -24.58 -1.30
CA ALA A 470 4.38 -25.09 -0.55
C ALA A 470 5.71 -24.68 -1.19
N ALA A 471 5.80 -24.69 -2.53
CA ALA A 471 6.96 -24.19 -3.26
C ALA A 471 7.19 -22.69 -3.02
N ASP A 472 6.13 -21.89 -3.09
CA ASP A 472 6.17 -20.45 -2.88
C ASP A 472 6.71 -20.09 -1.48
N LYS A 473 6.13 -20.68 -0.42
CA LYS A 473 6.59 -20.50 0.96
C LYS A 473 8.03 -20.96 1.16
N LYS A 474 8.42 -22.09 0.58
CA LYS A 474 9.75 -22.67 0.77
C LYS A 474 10.84 -21.81 0.13
N VAL A 475 10.61 -21.35 -1.11
CA VAL A 475 11.58 -20.47 -1.79
C VAL A 475 11.62 -19.09 -1.13
N ALA A 476 10.49 -18.58 -0.60
CA ALA A 476 10.51 -17.36 0.21
C ALA A 476 11.42 -17.49 1.44
N GLY A 477 11.30 -18.61 2.19
CA GLY A 477 12.18 -18.88 3.33
C GLY A 477 13.65 -19.02 2.95
N TRP A 478 13.97 -19.55 1.76
CA TRP A 478 15.34 -19.60 1.26
C TRP A 478 15.93 -18.21 1.03
N VAL A 479 15.12 -17.27 0.55
CA VAL A 479 15.54 -15.89 0.32
C VAL A 479 15.77 -15.16 1.64
N GLU A 480 14.86 -15.31 2.60
CA GLU A 480 14.98 -14.68 3.93
C GLU A 480 16.23 -15.15 4.68
N SER A 481 16.52 -16.46 4.61
CA SER A 481 17.68 -17.06 5.28
C SER A 481 18.97 -16.99 4.47
N SER A 482 18.95 -16.40 3.26
CA SER A 482 20.05 -16.43 2.30
C SER A 482 20.60 -17.85 2.05
N GLU A 483 19.71 -18.85 2.01
CA GLU A 483 20.09 -20.26 1.83
C GLU A 483 20.78 -20.47 0.49
N ASN A 484 21.85 -21.27 0.50
CA ASN A 484 22.64 -21.57 -0.68
C ASN A 484 21.96 -22.64 -1.55
N ILE A 485 21.63 -22.25 -2.78
CA ILE A 485 21.08 -23.14 -3.81
C ILE A 485 22.22 -23.72 -4.63
N SER A 486 22.38 -25.05 -4.55
CA SER A 486 23.37 -25.80 -5.32
C SER A 486 22.90 -26.03 -6.77
N LEU A 487 23.70 -25.52 -7.70
CA LEU A 487 23.61 -25.72 -9.15
C LEU A 487 24.79 -26.60 -9.63
N PRO A 488 24.79 -27.10 -10.87
CA PRO A 488 25.80 -28.07 -11.34
C PRO A 488 27.25 -27.60 -11.22
N ASN A 489 27.48 -26.29 -11.37
CA ASN A 489 28.83 -25.72 -11.47
C ASN A 489 29.15 -24.74 -10.34
N ALA A 490 28.20 -24.45 -9.44
CA ALA A 490 28.36 -23.47 -8.37
C ALA A 490 27.22 -23.55 -7.35
N SER A 491 27.42 -22.96 -6.18
CA SER A 491 26.37 -22.70 -5.20
C SER A 491 26.25 -21.19 -5.03
N TYR A 492 25.01 -20.69 -5.08
CA TYR A 492 24.73 -19.26 -4.93
C TYR A 492 23.66 -19.04 -3.85
N PRO A 493 23.70 -17.91 -3.13
CA PRO A 493 22.58 -17.48 -2.29
C PRO A 493 21.27 -17.42 -3.09
N ALA A 494 20.15 -17.78 -2.46
CA ALA A 494 18.85 -17.86 -3.13
C ALA A 494 18.40 -16.54 -3.79
N ASP A 495 18.68 -15.41 -3.14
CA ASP A 495 18.39 -14.06 -3.65
C ASP A 495 19.24 -13.73 -4.90
N GLU A 496 20.49 -14.19 -4.95
CA GLU A 496 21.35 -14.04 -6.13
C GLU A 496 20.85 -14.91 -7.29
N VAL A 497 20.44 -16.15 -7.00
CA VAL A 497 19.83 -17.05 -8.01
C VAL A 497 18.59 -16.42 -8.63
N ILE A 498 17.69 -15.89 -7.80
CA ILE A 498 16.48 -15.20 -8.27
C ILE A 498 16.83 -14.00 -9.13
N ARG A 499 17.75 -13.14 -8.67
CA ARG A 499 18.21 -11.97 -9.46
C ARG A 499 18.79 -12.36 -10.81
N ARG A 500 19.54 -13.46 -10.90
CA ARG A 500 20.12 -13.95 -12.16
C ARG A 500 19.04 -14.48 -13.10
N ILE A 501 18.07 -15.27 -12.61
CA ILE A 501 16.94 -15.75 -13.42
C ILE A 501 16.08 -14.57 -13.89
N GLU A 502 15.82 -13.61 -13.01
CA GLU A 502 15.11 -12.37 -13.37
C GLU A 502 15.90 -11.55 -14.39
N SER A 503 17.23 -11.54 -14.33
CA SER A 503 18.06 -10.92 -15.36
C SER A 503 17.90 -11.63 -16.71
N ILE A 504 17.86 -12.96 -16.74
CA ILE A 504 17.58 -13.73 -17.97
C ILE A 504 16.18 -13.40 -18.50
N LEU A 505 15.18 -13.30 -17.62
CA LEU A 505 13.83 -12.88 -17.98
C LEU A 505 13.74 -11.42 -18.46
N ARG A 506 14.73 -10.60 -18.11
CA ARG A 506 14.85 -9.21 -18.57
C ARG A 506 15.65 -9.10 -19.86
N VAL A 507 16.61 -9.98 -20.12
CA VAL A 507 17.51 -9.90 -21.30
C VAL A 507 17.01 -10.75 -22.47
N GLY A 508 16.17 -11.75 -22.18
CA GLY A 508 15.51 -12.58 -23.18
C GLY A 508 14.60 -11.77 -24.07
#